data_AF-T0M186-F1
#
_entry.id   AF-T0M186-F1
#
_cell.length_a   1.000
_cell.length_b   1.000
_cell.length_c   1.000
_cell.angle_alpha   90.00
_cell.angle_beta   90.00
_cell.angle_gamma   90.00
#
_symmetry.space_group_name_H-M   'P 1'
#
loop_
_entity.id
_entity.type
_entity.pdbx_description
1 polymer ?
#
loop_
_entity_poly.entity_id
_entity_poly.type
_entity_poly.pdbx_seq_one_letter_code
_entity_poly.pdbx_strand_id
1 'polypeptide(L)'
;MALRDGYGIKEKTAIGNFSITSVPVSHDAADPVGYVLKWGRRKITVVSDLGVVPPRLIEEARGSDILAFEANHDVEMLRNGRYPLQLQKRILGRQGHLSNDQSAEAISQIASSWTRIVLTHLSQENNTPEKASNTVRSYLDNRDIAYASLECATQELGTPVYTLETD
;
A
#
# COMPACT_ATOMS: atom_id res chain seq x y z
N MET A 1 25.50 6.20 0.44
CA MET A 1 25.89 6.76 1.74
C MET A 1 24.89 6.27 2.75
N ALA A 2 25.22 5.21 3.50
CA ALA A 2 24.31 4.63 4.48
C ALA A 2 24.13 5.62 5.65
N LEU A 3 22.88 5.89 6.03
CA LEU A 3 22.53 6.74 7.17
C LEU A 3 23.21 6.17 8.43
N ARG A 4 24.15 6.94 9.00
CA ARG A 4 25.00 6.50 10.12
C ARG A 4 24.24 6.27 11.43
N ASP A 5 22.98 6.71 11.50
CA ASP A 5 22.11 6.62 12.70
C ASP A 5 20.78 5.89 12.42
N GLY A 6 20.72 5.06 11.38
CA GLY A 6 19.54 4.27 11.07
C GLY A 6 19.41 3.06 12.00
N TYR A 7 18.28 2.93 12.71
CA TYR A 7 17.90 1.68 13.36
C TYR A 7 17.45 0.68 12.27
N GLY A 8 18.21 -0.40 12.08
CA GLY A 8 17.78 -1.52 11.24
C GLY A 8 16.73 -2.35 11.97
N ILE A 9 15.47 -2.31 11.52
CA ILE A 9 14.44 -3.23 12.01
C ILE A 9 14.65 -4.57 11.30
N LYS A 10 15.34 -5.50 11.98
CA LYS A 10 15.70 -6.81 11.42
C LYS A 10 14.50 -7.57 10.85
N GLU A 11 13.37 -7.57 11.56
CA GLU A 11 12.11 -8.17 11.12
C GLU A 11 10.92 -7.76 12.01
N LYS A 12 11.13 -7.76 13.34
CA LYS A 12 10.14 -7.36 14.33
C LYS A 12 10.80 -6.51 15.42
N THR A 13 10.07 -5.53 15.94
CA THR A 13 10.45 -4.72 17.09
C THR A 13 9.21 -4.33 17.90
N ALA A 14 9.41 -3.71 19.06
CA ALA A 14 8.34 -3.14 19.85
C ALA A 14 8.68 -1.69 20.23
N ILE A 15 7.68 -0.81 20.13
CA ILE A 15 7.76 0.58 20.59
C ILE A 15 6.50 0.85 21.43
N GLY A 16 6.68 1.03 22.74
CA GLY A 16 5.54 1.09 23.67
C GLY A 16 4.68 -0.18 23.57
N ASN A 17 3.38 -0.01 23.35
CA ASN A 17 2.42 -1.12 23.22
C ASN A 17 2.33 -1.69 21.79
N PHE A 18 3.06 -1.13 20.83
CA PHE A 18 3.01 -1.57 19.44
C PHE A 18 4.06 -2.65 19.18
N SER A 19 3.61 -3.79 18.68
CA SER A 19 4.47 -4.72 17.93
C SER A 19 4.53 -4.26 16.48
N ILE A 20 5.73 -4.06 15.96
CA ILE A 20 5.98 -3.58 14.60
C ILE A 20 6.73 -4.67 13.86
N THR A 21 6.17 -5.10 12.73
CA THR A 21 6.81 -6.04 11.79
C THR A 21 7.20 -5.28 10.54
N SER A 22 8.47 -5.36 10.14
CA SER A 22 8.93 -4.91 8.83
C SER A 22 8.85 -6.08 7.85
N VAL A 23 8.22 -5.83 6.70
CA VAL A 23 8.15 -6.75 5.58
C VAL A 23 9.02 -6.17 4.47
N PRO A 24 10.12 -6.83 4.07
CA PRO A 24 10.92 -6.38 2.93
C PRO A 24 10.06 -6.33 1.68
N VAL A 25 10.20 -5.24 0.93
CA VAL A 25 9.48 -5.05 -0.35
C VAL A 25 10.46 -4.80 -1.48
N SER A 26 9.99 -4.87 -2.73
CA SER A 26 10.83 -4.66 -3.91
C SER A 26 10.68 -3.23 -4.41
N HIS A 27 11.68 -2.37 -4.20
CA HIS A 27 11.74 -1.01 -4.75
C HIS A 27 13.18 -0.52 -4.89
N ASP A 28 13.39 0.51 -5.69
CA ASP A 28 14.69 1.16 -5.97
C ASP A 28 15.19 2.02 -4.79
N ALA A 29 15.14 1.47 -3.58
CA ALA A 29 15.66 2.07 -2.34
C ALA A 29 16.61 1.10 -1.63
N ALA A 30 17.39 1.60 -0.66
CA ALA A 30 18.43 0.79 -0.02
C ALA A 30 17.89 -0.40 0.79
N ASP A 31 16.71 -0.26 1.42
CA ASP A 31 16.02 -1.31 2.17
C ASP A 31 14.53 -0.92 2.36
N PRO A 32 13.71 -0.96 1.28
CA PRO A 32 12.32 -0.55 1.36
C PRO A 32 11.53 -1.61 2.12
N VAL A 33 10.69 -1.15 3.06
CA VAL A 33 9.90 -2.01 3.94
C VAL A 33 8.46 -1.53 4.04
N GLY A 34 7.52 -2.48 4.02
CA GLY A 34 6.16 -2.28 4.51
C GLY A 34 6.11 -2.51 6.02
N TYR A 35 5.22 -1.79 6.71
CA TYR A 35 5.06 -1.93 8.15
C TYR A 35 3.70 -2.50 8.52
N VAL A 36 3.73 -3.49 9.41
CA VAL A 36 2.53 -4.03 10.06
C VAL A 36 2.64 -3.73 11.55
N LEU A 37 1.75 -2.88 12.04
CA LEU A 37 1.66 -2.48 13.44
C LEU A 37 0.50 -3.21 14.11
N LYS A 38 0.74 -3.75 15.30
CA LYS A 38 -0.26 -4.43 16.11
C LYS A 38 -0.27 -3.88 17.54
N TRP A 39 -1.46 -3.61 18.07
CA TRP A 39 -1.69 -3.38 19.49
C TRP A 39 -2.95 -4.13 19.91
N GLY A 40 -2.78 -5.16 20.75
CA GLY A 40 -3.87 -6.03 21.17
C GLY A 40 -4.48 -6.74 19.95
N ARG A 41 -5.79 -6.53 19.74
CA ARG A 41 -6.51 -7.09 18.59
C ARG A 41 -6.49 -6.19 17.36
N ARG A 42 -5.96 -4.97 17.47
CA ARG A 42 -5.92 -4.00 16.38
C ARG A 42 -4.68 -4.13 15.55
N LYS A 43 -4.85 -3.96 14.24
CA LYS A 43 -3.81 -4.14 13.24
C LYS A 43 -3.91 -3.08 12.15
N ILE A 44 -2.79 -2.42 11.89
CA ILE A 44 -2.63 -1.42 10.83
C ILE A 44 -1.50 -1.90 9.93
N THR A 45 -1.74 -1.91 8.62
CA THR A 45 -0.70 -2.18 7.63
C THR A 45 -0.51 -0.96 6.76
N VAL A 46 0.74 -0.51 6.61
CA VAL A 46 1.12 0.62 5.77
C VAL A 46 2.20 0.16 4.80
N VAL A 47 1.91 0.31 3.51
CA VAL A 47 2.84 -0.08 2.45
C VAL A 47 2.79 0.92 1.32
N SER A 48 3.96 1.41 0.94
CA SER A 48 4.20 2.23 -0.24
C SER A 48 5.50 1.82 -0.89
N ASP A 49 5.76 2.35 -2.09
CA ASP A 49 6.96 2.09 -2.87
C ASP A 49 7.19 0.59 -3.08
N LEU A 50 6.29 -0.01 -3.85
CA LEU A 50 6.19 -1.42 -4.18
C LEU A 50 6.25 -1.58 -5.71
N GLY A 51 7.30 -2.21 -6.25
CA GLY A 51 7.29 -2.69 -7.64
C GLY A 51 6.71 -4.09 -7.78
N VAL A 52 6.65 -4.85 -6.68
CA VAL A 52 6.07 -6.19 -6.58
C VAL A 52 5.51 -6.40 -5.17
N VAL A 53 4.36 -7.06 -5.08
CA VAL A 53 3.78 -7.51 -3.80
C VAL A 53 4.33 -8.91 -3.46
N PRO A 54 5.19 -9.06 -2.43
CA PRO A 54 5.67 -10.37 -2.02
C PRO A 54 4.55 -11.15 -1.29
N PRO A 55 4.48 -12.49 -1.41
CA PRO A 55 3.45 -13.29 -0.72
C PRO A 55 3.40 -13.08 0.80
N ARG A 56 4.58 -12.94 1.43
CA ARG A 56 4.71 -12.64 2.86
C ARG A 56 4.01 -11.34 3.27
N LEU A 57 3.96 -10.34 2.38
CA LEU A 57 3.23 -9.10 2.65
C LEU A 57 1.73 -9.35 2.72
N ILE A 58 1.18 -10.17 1.82
CA ILE A 58 -0.23 -10.53 1.83
C ILE A 58 -0.58 -11.26 3.13
N GLU A 59 0.23 -12.26 3.50
CA GLU A 59 0.07 -13.01 4.76
C GLU A 59 0.10 -12.11 5.99
N GLU A 60 1.11 -11.24 6.08
CA GLU A 60 1.27 -10.32 7.21
C GLU A 60 0.27 -9.16 7.19
N ALA A 61 -0.36 -8.83 6.07
CA ALA A 61 -1.36 -7.75 5.99
C ALA A 61 -2.79 -8.22 6.33
N ARG A 62 -3.11 -9.51 6.19
CA ARG A 62 -4.46 -10.06 6.44
C ARG A 62 -5.00 -9.72 7.82
N GLY A 63 -6.29 -9.39 7.90
CA GLY A 63 -6.95 -9.03 9.16
C GLY A 63 -6.60 -7.64 9.69
N SER A 64 -6.06 -6.76 8.84
CA SER A 64 -5.87 -5.35 9.21
C SER A 64 -7.22 -4.63 9.37
N ASP A 65 -7.35 -3.83 10.42
CA ASP A 65 -8.43 -2.85 10.58
C ASP A 65 -8.24 -1.70 9.58
N ILE A 66 -7.00 -1.27 9.37
CA ILE A 66 -6.63 -0.23 8.40
C ILE A 66 -5.52 -0.76 7.48
N LEU A 67 -5.75 -0.71 6.18
CA LEU A 67 -4.82 -1.08 5.13
C LEU A 67 -4.51 0.15 4.27
N ALA A 68 -3.39 0.82 4.56
CA ALA A 68 -2.84 1.86 3.72
C ALA A 68 -1.92 1.23 2.67
N PHE A 69 -2.32 1.27 1.40
CA PHE A 69 -1.68 0.52 0.32
C PHE A 69 -1.47 1.39 -0.91
N GLU A 70 -0.28 1.33 -1.48
CA GLU A 70 0.03 2.08 -2.70
C GLU A 70 -0.90 1.70 -3.86
N ALA A 71 -1.34 2.71 -4.60
CA ALA A 71 -1.98 2.59 -5.91
C ALA A 71 -1.43 3.70 -6.82
N ASN A 72 -0.26 3.47 -7.41
CA ASN A 72 0.53 4.57 -7.95
C ASN A 72 0.00 5.08 -9.28
N HIS A 73 -0.27 4.20 -10.24
CA HIS A 73 -0.60 4.64 -11.59
C HIS A 73 -1.68 3.80 -12.26
N ASP A 74 -2.43 4.45 -13.15
CA ASP A 74 -3.21 3.80 -14.19
C ASP A 74 -2.26 3.50 -15.37
N VAL A 75 -2.23 2.24 -15.81
CA VAL A 75 -1.27 1.77 -16.83
C VAL A 75 -1.44 2.51 -18.15
N GLU A 76 -2.68 2.81 -18.53
CA GLU A 76 -2.99 3.46 -19.79
C GLU A 76 -2.69 4.96 -19.72
N MET A 77 -2.95 5.61 -18.59
CA MET A 77 -2.48 6.98 -18.36
C MET A 77 -0.95 7.06 -18.43
N LEU A 78 -0.23 6.12 -17.80
CA LEU A 78 1.23 6.12 -17.80
C LEU A 78 1.83 5.94 -19.19
N ARG A 79 1.30 5.01 -19.99
CA ARG A 79 1.77 4.74 -21.35
C ARG A 79 1.53 5.89 -22.31
N ASN A 80 0.39 6.57 -22.15
CA ASN A 80 0.01 7.71 -23.01
C ASN A 80 0.43 9.06 -22.41
N GLY A 81 1.07 9.04 -21.23
CA GLY A 81 1.49 10.22 -20.49
C GLY A 81 2.75 10.87 -21.06
N ARG A 82 3.09 12.04 -20.49
CA ARG A 82 4.22 12.88 -20.97
C ARG A 82 5.60 12.39 -20.53
N TYR A 83 5.67 11.38 -19.68
CA TYR A 83 6.93 10.89 -19.14
C TYR A 83 7.80 10.29 -20.25
N PRO A 84 9.13 10.51 -20.24
CA PRO A 84 10.03 9.85 -21.17
C PRO A 84 9.90 8.32 -21.06
N LEU A 85 10.05 7.61 -22.18
CA LEU A 85 9.89 6.14 -22.24
C LEU A 85 10.75 5.39 -21.22
N GLN A 86 11.94 5.90 -20.91
CA GLN A 86 12.81 5.30 -19.89
C GLN A 86 12.19 5.35 -18.49
N LEU A 87 11.56 6.48 -18.13
CA LEU A 87 10.87 6.64 -16.85
C LEU A 87 9.60 5.77 -16.79
N GLN A 88 8.82 5.73 -17.87
CA GLN A 88 7.65 4.84 -17.95
C GLN A 88 8.06 3.37 -17.74
N LYS A 89 9.12 2.91 -18.41
CA LYS A 89 9.67 1.55 -18.23
C LYS A 89 10.13 1.28 -16.81
N ARG A 90 10.73 2.26 -16.14
CA ARG A 90 11.15 2.12 -14.74
C ARG A 90 9.95 1.97 -13.81
N ILE A 91 8.92 2.81 -13.96
CA ILE A 91 7.71 2.79 -13.13
C ILE A 91 6.96 1.46 -13.30
N LEU A 92 6.82 0.97 -14.54
CA LEU A 92 6.19 -0.33 -14.84
C LEU A 92 7.05 -1.55 -14.42
N GLY A 93 8.31 -1.34 -14.06
CA GLY A 93 9.25 -2.39 -13.74
C GLY A 93 9.05 -2.95 -12.33
N ARG A 94 9.66 -4.11 -12.05
CA ARG A 94 9.60 -4.80 -10.74
C ARG A 94 10.19 -4.01 -9.57
N GLN A 95 10.96 -2.95 -9.85
CA GLN A 95 11.54 -2.04 -8.86
C GLN A 95 10.88 -0.65 -8.89
N GLY A 96 9.86 -0.47 -9.73
CA GLY A 96 9.07 0.74 -9.82
C GLY A 96 7.92 0.73 -8.82
N HIS A 97 6.71 0.99 -9.31
CA HIS A 97 5.52 1.17 -8.48
C HIS A 97 4.37 0.28 -8.94
N LEU A 98 3.44 -0.04 -8.04
CA LEU A 98 2.26 -0.82 -8.40
C LEU A 98 1.31 0.00 -9.25
N SER A 99 0.79 -0.62 -10.29
CA SER A 99 -0.41 -0.13 -10.94
C SER A 99 -1.65 -0.32 -10.06
N ASN A 100 -2.71 0.43 -10.34
CA ASN A 100 -4.01 0.25 -9.67
C ASN A 100 -4.50 -1.20 -9.73
N ASP A 101 -4.30 -1.91 -10.84
CA ASP A 101 -4.67 -3.32 -11.00
C ASP A 101 -3.85 -4.25 -10.11
N GLN A 102 -2.53 -4.04 -10.02
CA GLN A 102 -1.68 -4.86 -9.15
C GLN A 102 -2.03 -4.64 -7.67
N SER A 103 -2.32 -3.40 -7.29
CA SER A 103 -2.80 -3.06 -5.96
C SER A 103 -4.15 -3.70 -5.67
N ALA A 104 -5.10 -3.62 -6.61
CA ALA A 104 -6.42 -4.20 -6.48
C ALA A 104 -6.37 -5.74 -6.30
N GLU A 105 -5.52 -6.42 -7.07
CA GLU A 105 -5.30 -7.87 -6.94
C GLU A 105 -4.76 -8.22 -5.55
N ALA A 106 -3.75 -7.50 -5.05
CA ALA A 106 -3.20 -7.74 -3.73
C ALA A 106 -4.21 -7.45 -2.61
N ILE A 107 -4.92 -6.32 -2.69
CA ILE A 107 -5.94 -5.93 -1.71
C ILE A 107 -7.06 -6.97 -1.65
N SER A 108 -7.45 -7.56 -2.79
CA SER A 108 -8.45 -8.64 -2.83
C SER A 108 -8.06 -9.89 -2.01
N GLN A 109 -6.76 -10.10 -1.79
CA GLN A 109 -6.27 -11.23 -0.99
C GLN A 109 -6.07 -10.89 0.50
N ILE A 110 -6.24 -9.61 0.86
CA ILE A 110 -5.97 -9.06 2.20
C ILE A 110 -7.25 -8.61 2.89
N ALA A 111 -8.15 -7.95 2.15
CA ALA A 111 -9.31 -7.26 2.67
C ALA A 111 -10.33 -8.22 3.29
N SER A 112 -11.00 -7.73 4.33
CA SER A 112 -12.11 -8.38 5.02
C SER A 112 -13.17 -7.33 5.36
N SER A 113 -14.36 -7.76 5.79
CA SER A 113 -15.52 -6.88 6.01
C SER A 113 -15.29 -5.72 6.98
N TRP A 114 -14.30 -5.79 7.87
CA TRP A 114 -13.94 -4.71 8.79
C TRP A 114 -12.75 -3.86 8.31
N THR A 115 -12.10 -4.23 7.21
CA THR A 115 -10.90 -3.55 6.71
C THR A 115 -11.29 -2.22 6.09
N ARG A 116 -10.73 -1.13 6.61
CA ARG A 116 -10.74 0.20 5.98
C ARG A 116 -9.53 0.31 5.06
N ILE A 117 -9.77 0.54 3.78
CA ILE A 117 -8.73 0.60 2.75
C ILE A 117 -8.44 2.06 2.44
N VAL A 118 -7.17 2.44 2.53
CA VAL A 118 -6.66 3.77 2.16
C VAL A 118 -5.67 3.58 1.02
N LEU A 119 -6.03 4.07 -0.16
CA LEU A 119 -5.11 4.09 -1.30
C LEU A 119 -4.16 5.28 -1.15
N THR A 120 -2.87 4.99 -1.15
CA THR A 120 -1.81 5.99 -0.95
C THR A 120 -0.86 6.02 -2.13
N HIS A 121 0.07 6.99 -2.12
CA HIS A 121 1.15 7.08 -3.09
C HIS A 121 0.69 7.19 -4.57
N LEU A 122 -0.41 7.92 -4.80
CA LEU A 122 -0.94 8.15 -6.15
C LEU A 122 -0.03 9.10 -6.96
N SER A 123 0.29 8.72 -8.19
CA SER A 123 0.95 9.58 -9.17
C SER A 123 0.03 10.76 -9.52
N GLN A 124 0.54 11.98 -9.42
CA GLN A 124 -0.20 13.19 -9.83
C GLN A 124 -0.45 13.26 -11.34
N GLU A 125 0.47 12.70 -12.13
CA GLU A 125 0.44 12.79 -13.59
C GLU A 125 -0.25 11.59 -14.23
N ASN A 126 -0.09 10.40 -13.65
CA ASN A 126 -0.50 9.13 -14.26
C ASN A 126 -1.56 8.39 -13.46
N ASN A 127 -2.29 9.09 -12.58
CA ASN A 127 -3.40 8.52 -11.85
C ASN A 127 -4.43 9.60 -11.48
N THR A 128 -5.61 9.15 -11.07
CA THR A 128 -6.57 9.99 -10.35
C THR A 128 -7.15 9.21 -9.18
N PRO A 129 -7.59 9.87 -8.09
CA PRO A 129 -8.25 9.20 -6.98
C PRO A 129 -9.46 8.36 -7.43
N GLU A 130 -10.20 8.86 -8.41
CA GLU A 130 -11.35 8.18 -9.00
C GLU A 130 -10.95 6.89 -9.73
N LYS A 131 -9.90 6.92 -10.56
CA LYS A 131 -9.42 5.72 -11.26
C LYS A 131 -8.90 4.67 -10.27
N ALA A 132 -8.07 5.08 -9.31
CA ALA A 132 -7.54 4.17 -8.30
C ALA A 132 -8.65 3.49 -7.50
N SER A 133 -9.60 4.27 -6.96
CA SER A 133 -10.71 3.73 -6.17
C SER A 133 -11.68 2.89 -7.01
N ASN A 134 -11.98 3.28 -8.25
CA ASN A 134 -12.86 2.51 -9.13
C ASN A 134 -12.24 1.17 -9.55
N THR A 135 -10.94 1.13 -9.86
CA THR A 135 -10.24 -0.13 -10.16
C THR A 135 -10.29 -1.08 -8.97
N VAL A 136 -9.93 -0.60 -7.78
CA VAL A 136 -9.95 -1.43 -6.56
C VAL A 136 -11.36 -1.91 -6.24
N ARG A 137 -12.35 -1.01 -6.25
CA ARG A 137 -13.75 -1.36 -6.01
C ARG A 137 -14.24 -2.43 -6.99
N SER A 138 -13.97 -2.26 -8.28
CA SER A 138 -14.37 -3.23 -9.30
C SER A 138 -13.81 -4.62 -9.05
N TYR A 139 -12.56 -4.74 -8.59
CA TYR A 139 -11.95 -6.04 -8.28
C TYR A 139 -12.59 -6.72 -7.08
N LEU A 140 -12.89 -5.93 -6.04
CA LEU A 140 -13.51 -6.42 -4.80
C LEU A 140 -14.95 -6.84 -5.06
N ASP A 141 -15.73 -6.01 -5.76
CA ASP A 141 -17.12 -6.28 -6.10
C ASP A 141 -17.24 -7.54 -6.98
N ASN A 142 -16.42 -7.67 -8.03
CA ASN A 142 -16.42 -8.83 -8.92
C ASN A 142 -16.01 -10.15 -8.24
N ARG A 143 -15.45 -10.09 -7.02
CA ARG A 143 -15.01 -11.24 -6.23
C ARG A 143 -15.85 -11.43 -4.96
N ASP A 144 -16.92 -10.64 -4.79
CA ASP A 144 -17.77 -10.63 -3.59
C ASP A 144 -16.99 -10.41 -2.28
N ILE A 145 -15.94 -9.58 -2.32
CA ILE A 145 -15.09 -9.29 -1.15
C ILE A 145 -15.62 -8.07 -0.42
N ALA A 146 -16.14 -8.29 0.79
CA ALA A 146 -16.57 -7.21 1.67
C ALA A 146 -15.39 -6.42 2.26
N TYR A 147 -15.61 -5.13 2.46
CA TYR A 147 -14.70 -4.20 3.13
C TYR A 147 -15.50 -3.10 3.85
N ALA A 148 -14.90 -2.42 4.82
CA ALA A 148 -15.60 -1.42 5.64
C ALA A 148 -15.70 -0.06 4.93
N SER A 149 -14.58 0.41 4.35
CA SER A 149 -14.52 1.65 3.58
C SER A 149 -13.36 1.62 2.59
N LEU A 150 -13.43 2.44 1.56
CA LEU A 150 -12.38 2.64 0.57
C LEU A 150 -12.25 4.14 0.28
N GLU A 151 -11.07 4.69 0.49
CA GLU A 151 -10.76 6.09 0.22
C GLU A 151 -9.33 6.27 -0.31
N CYS A 152 -9.04 7.47 -0.81
CA CYS A 152 -7.72 7.82 -1.35
C CYS A 152 -7.12 8.96 -0.51
N ALA A 153 -5.87 8.79 -0.08
CA ALA A 153 -5.06 9.86 0.50
C ALA A 153 -4.16 10.44 -0.62
N THR A 154 -4.41 11.69 -0.99
CA THR A 154 -3.63 12.40 -2.02
C THR A 154 -2.45 13.13 -1.38
N GLN A 155 -1.59 13.74 -2.20
CA GLN A 155 -0.50 14.56 -1.67
C GLN A 155 -0.98 15.84 -0.98
N GLU A 156 -2.19 16.31 -1.33
CA GLU A 156 -2.79 17.54 -0.80
C GLU A 156 -3.76 17.25 0.36
N LEU A 157 -4.45 16.11 0.30
CA LEU A 157 -5.44 15.68 1.28
C LEU A 157 -5.02 14.35 1.90
N GLY A 158 -4.82 14.36 3.21
CA GLY A 158 -4.71 13.14 4.01
C GLY A 158 -6.06 12.46 4.23
N THR A 159 -6.07 11.45 5.09
CA THR A 159 -7.30 10.82 5.58
C THR A 159 -7.90 11.61 6.74
N PRO A 160 -9.16 11.35 7.10
CA PRO A 160 -9.66 11.63 8.44
C PRO A 160 -8.81 10.93 9.51
N VAL A 161 -8.94 11.40 10.75
CA VAL A 161 -8.35 10.71 11.92
C VAL A 161 -9.19 9.47 12.23
N TYR A 162 -8.55 8.30 12.28
CA TYR A 162 -9.20 7.07 12.74
C TYR A 162 -8.90 6.83 14.21
N THR A 163 -9.94 6.44 14.94
CA THR A 163 -9.83 5.90 16.29
C THR A 163 -10.06 4.40 16.25
N LEU A 164 -9.10 3.63 16.78
CA LEU A 164 -9.25 2.20 17.01
C LEU A 164 -9.23 1.95 18.51
N GLU A 165 -10.33 1.45 19.06
CA GLU A 165 -10.42 1.10 20.47
C GLU A 165 -9.64 -0.19 20.73
N THR A 166 -8.74 -0.15 21.71
CA THR A 166 -7.98 -1.31 22.18
C THR A 166 -8.56 -1.78 23.50
N ASP A 167 -8.66 -3.10 23.67
CA ASP A 167 -9.09 -3.74 24.92
C ASP A 167 -8.14 -3.40 26.09
#